data_AF-A0A0A9YU36-F1
#
_entry.id   AF-A0A0A9YU36-F1
#
_cell.length_a   1.000
_cell.length_b   1.000
_cell.length_c   1.000
_cell.angle_alpha   90.00
_cell.angle_beta   90.00
_cell.angle_gamma   90.00
#
_symmetry.space_group_name_H-M   'P 1'
#
loop_
_entity.id
_entity.type
_entity.pdbx_description
1 polymer ?
#
loop_
_entity_poly.entity_id
_entity_poly.type
_entity_poly.pdbx_seq_one_letter_code
_entity_poly.pdbx_strand_id
1 'polypeptide(L)'
;MGLQVLPDGESPIDFFRLMMTEEIMDLIIEETNHYSTEAHERSFSEDRPTRLKKKKGEFVRMRKWKDISERAEFEKWLGLVLHMGNIRLSELDLHWSTHRLYRIPIFRETMGRDRWELILKCLHFSR
;
A
#
# COMPACT_ATOMS: atom_id res chain seq x y z
N MET A 1 -14.48 -23.62 -20.38
CA MET A 1 -13.20 -22.98 -20.74
C MET A 1 -12.28 -23.12 -19.54
N GLY A 2 -11.14 -23.79 -19.72
CA GLY A 2 -10.15 -23.97 -18.64
C GLY A 2 -9.13 -22.84 -18.60
N LEU A 3 -8.33 -22.79 -17.53
CA LEU A 3 -7.15 -21.93 -17.44
C LEU A 3 -6.20 -22.22 -18.61
N GLN A 4 -5.85 -21.19 -19.37
CA GLN A 4 -4.94 -21.31 -20.52
C GLN A 4 -3.46 -21.38 -20.08
N VAL A 5 -3.19 -21.01 -18.83
CA VAL A 5 -1.86 -21.03 -18.21
C VAL A 5 -1.97 -21.81 -16.91
N LEU A 6 -1.10 -22.80 -16.73
CA LEU A 6 -1.02 -23.59 -15.50
C LEU A 6 -0.11 -22.87 -14.50
N PRO A 7 -0.45 -22.86 -13.21
CA PRO A 7 0.45 -22.32 -12.18
C PRO A 7 1.68 -23.23 -12.01
N ASP A 8 2.76 -22.66 -11.48
CA ASP A 8 4.00 -23.41 -11.21
C ASP A 8 3.87 -24.40 -10.04
N GLY A 9 2.78 -24.31 -9.29
CA GLY A 9 2.47 -25.19 -8.16
C GLY A 9 0.98 -25.23 -7.83
N GLU A 10 0.62 -26.03 -6.84
CA GLU A 10 -0.78 -26.24 -6.42
C GLU A 10 -1.19 -25.39 -5.21
N SER A 11 -0.31 -24.51 -4.72
CA SER A 11 -0.60 -23.68 -3.56
C SER A 11 -1.40 -22.42 -3.97
N PRO A 12 -2.21 -21.83 -3.06
CA PRO A 12 -3.01 -20.65 -3.40
C PRO A 12 -2.21 -19.46 -3.96
N ILE A 13 -0.94 -19.31 -3.55
CA ILE A 13 -0.08 -18.22 -4.05
C ILE A 13 0.30 -18.41 -5.52
N ASP A 14 0.40 -19.66 -6.00
CA ASP A 14 0.76 -19.96 -7.38
C ASP A 14 -0.35 -19.51 -8.34
N PHE A 15 -1.61 -19.70 -7.94
CA PHE A 15 -2.78 -19.18 -8.68
C PHE A 15 -2.88 -17.65 -8.61
N PHE A 16 -2.57 -17.06 -7.44
CA PHE A 16 -2.58 -15.60 -7.29
C PHE A 16 -1.58 -14.94 -8.25
N ARG A 17 -0.38 -15.52 -8.40
CA ARG A 17 0.67 -15.04 -9.30
C ARG A 17 0.30 -15.09 -10.78
N LEU A 18 -0.69 -15.89 -11.18
CA LEU A 18 -1.24 -15.85 -12.54
C LEU A 18 -2.02 -14.56 -12.82
N MET A 19 -2.58 -13.93 -11.78
CA MET A 19 -3.33 -12.68 -11.90
C MET A 19 -2.48 -11.45 -11.56
N MET A 20 -1.69 -11.56 -10.50
CA MET A 20 -0.79 -10.51 -10.03
C MET A 20 0.64 -10.94 -10.35
N THR A 21 1.01 -10.77 -11.61
CA THR A 21 2.34 -11.15 -12.10
C THR A 21 3.40 -10.19 -11.57
N GLU A 22 4.66 -10.60 -11.70
CA GLU A 22 5.79 -9.74 -11.36
C GLU A 22 5.77 -8.42 -12.15
N GLU A 23 5.47 -8.48 -13.43
CA GLU A 23 5.43 -7.29 -14.30
C GLU A 23 4.35 -6.30 -13.86
N ILE A 24 3.17 -6.80 -13.47
CA ILE A 24 2.09 -5.95 -12.96
C ILE A 24 2.51 -5.30 -11.64
N MET A 25 3.12 -6.07 -10.73
CA MET A 25 3.58 -5.52 -9.46
C MET A 25 4.68 -4.46 -9.66
N ASP A 26 5.63 -4.70 -10.57
CA ASP A 26 6.69 -3.72 -10.86
C ASP A 26 6.13 -2.44 -11.45
N LEU A 27 5.16 -2.54 -12.37
CA LEU A 27 4.46 -1.37 -12.90
C LEU A 27 3.79 -0.55 -11.80
N ILE A 28 3.05 -1.21 -10.90
CA ILE A 28 2.38 -0.52 -9.78
C ILE A 28 3.41 0.15 -8.87
N ILE A 29 4.52 -0.53 -8.58
CA ILE A 29 5.60 0.01 -7.75
C ILE A 29 6.22 1.26 -8.41
N GLU A 30 6.56 1.18 -9.70
CA GLU A 30 7.13 2.27 -10.47
C GLU A 30 6.19 3.49 -10.48
N GLU A 31 4.93 3.28 -10.84
CA GLU A 31 3.92 4.34 -10.91
C GLU A 31 3.62 4.93 -9.53
N THR A 32 3.59 4.12 -8.47
CA THR A 32 3.40 4.57 -7.09
C THR A 32 4.57 5.43 -6.61
N ASN A 33 5.82 5.02 -6.92
CA ASN A 33 7.01 5.80 -6.62
C ASN A 33 7.03 7.11 -7.41
N HIS A 34 6.67 7.09 -8.70
CA HIS A 34 6.57 8.29 -9.52
C HIS A 34 5.53 9.28 -8.96
N TYR A 35 4.30 8.81 -8.72
CA TYR A 35 3.22 9.63 -8.19
C TYR A 35 3.54 10.22 -6.80
N SER A 36 4.36 9.54 -5.99
CA SER A 36 4.81 10.09 -4.71
C SER A 36 5.53 11.44 -4.85
N THR A 37 6.29 11.63 -5.93
CA THR A 37 7.03 12.86 -6.23
C THR A 37 6.06 13.99 -6.54
N GLU A 38 5.06 13.74 -7.38
CA GLU A 38 4.01 14.72 -7.66
C GLU A 38 3.20 15.04 -6.41
N ALA A 39 2.85 14.03 -5.61
CA ALA A 39 2.12 14.21 -4.36
C ALA A 39 2.94 15.02 -3.33
N HIS A 40 4.27 14.87 -3.36
CA HIS A 40 5.21 15.68 -2.61
C HIS A 40 5.19 17.12 -3.13
N GLU A 41 5.46 17.38 -4.40
CA GLU A 41 5.46 18.72 -5.02
C GLU A 41 4.15 19.49 -4.79
N ARG A 42 3.00 18.84 -5.05
CA ARG A 42 1.67 19.39 -4.75
C ARG A 42 1.49 19.68 -3.26
N SER A 43 2.25 19.03 -2.40
CA SER A 43 2.26 19.37 -0.97
C SER A 43 3.05 20.66 -0.73
N PHE A 44 4.22 20.87 -1.33
CA PHE A 44 5.08 22.04 -1.08
C PHE A 44 4.70 23.33 -1.82
N SER A 45 3.82 23.30 -2.81
CA SER A 45 3.39 24.51 -3.53
C SER A 45 2.77 25.57 -2.59
N GLU A 46 3.41 26.73 -2.48
CA GLU A 46 3.02 27.85 -1.60
C GLU A 46 1.72 28.55 -2.05
N ASP A 47 1.41 28.49 -3.34
CA ASP A 47 0.25 29.11 -3.99
C ASP A 47 -1.09 28.40 -3.76
N ARG A 48 -1.14 27.37 -2.91
CA ARG A 48 -2.42 26.68 -2.67
C ARG A 48 -3.41 27.55 -1.89
N PRO A 49 -4.68 27.63 -2.36
CA PRO A 49 -5.76 28.22 -1.58
C PRO A 49 -5.79 27.62 -0.17
N THR A 50 -5.99 28.44 0.86
CA THR A 50 -5.96 28.03 2.27
C THR A 50 -6.88 26.84 2.60
N ARG A 51 -7.94 26.63 1.82
CA ARG A 51 -8.89 25.51 1.94
C ARG A 51 -8.33 24.17 1.44
N LEU A 52 -7.28 24.18 0.62
CA LEU A 52 -6.60 23.01 0.05
C LEU A 52 -5.23 22.75 0.71
N LYS A 53 -4.85 23.56 1.71
CA LYS A 53 -3.63 23.34 2.50
C LYS A 53 -3.85 22.08 3.36
N LYS A 54 -3.02 21.06 3.13
CA LYS A 54 -3.05 19.84 3.96
C LYS A 54 -2.82 20.19 5.44
N LYS A 55 -3.27 19.34 6.36
CA LYS A 55 -2.93 19.51 7.78
C LYS A 55 -1.42 19.35 7.97
N LYS A 56 -0.79 20.13 8.86
CA LYS A 56 0.66 20.05 9.19
C LYS A 56 1.14 18.61 9.41
N GLY A 57 0.31 17.74 9.99
CA GLY A 57 0.62 16.32 10.18
C GLY A 57 0.75 15.52 8.88
N GLU A 58 -0.08 15.76 7.87
CA GLU A 58 0.02 15.08 6.57
C GLU A 58 1.27 15.49 5.79
N PHE A 59 1.66 16.76 5.90
CA PHE A 59 2.90 17.26 5.35
C PHE A 59 4.12 16.53 5.93
N VAL A 60 4.16 16.38 7.25
CA VAL A 60 5.24 15.67 7.94
C VAL A 60 5.28 14.19 7.53
N ARG A 61 4.13 13.54 7.33
CA ARG A 61 4.07 12.16 6.83
C ARG A 61 4.61 12.02 5.42
N MET A 62 4.25 12.92 4.50
CA MET A 62 4.74 12.86 3.12
C MET A 62 6.26 13.09 3.02
N ARG A 63 6.85 13.91 3.92
CA ARG A 63 8.31 14.06 4.01
C ARG A 63 9.04 12.78 4.43
N LYS A 64 8.34 11.81 4.99
CA LYS A 64 8.89 10.49 5.34
C LYS A 64 8.76 9.49 4.19
N TRP A 65 8.27 9.91 3.02
CA TRP A 65 8.23 9.02 1.86
C TRP A 65 9.62 8.48 1.56
N LYS A 66 9.65 7.18 1.30
CA LYS A 66 10.77 6.44 0.75
C LYS A 66 10.21 5.60 -0.38
N ASP A 67 10.90 5.53 -1.50
CA ASP A 67 10.49 4.65 -2.58
C ASP A 67 10.38 3.20 -2.11
N ILE A 68 9.40 2.51 -2.66
CA ILE A 68 9.29 1.06 -2.54
C ILE A 68 10.42 0.48 -3.39
N SER A 69 11.51 0.11 -2.73
CA SER A 69 12.76 -0.32 -3.40
C SER A 69 12.84 -1.82 -3.64
N GLU A 70 12.02 -2.60 -2.95
CA GLU A 70 12.00 -4.07 -3.02
C GLU A 70 10.56 -4.55 -3.24
N ARG A 71 10.35 -5.43 -4.22
CA ARG A 71 9.04 -6.05 -4.49
C ARG A 71 8.43 -6.68 -3.24
N ALA A 72 9.24 -7.30 -2.40
CA ALA A 72 8.81 -7.92 -1.15
C ALA A 72 8.14 -6.93 -0.17
N GLU A 73 8.48 -5.64 -0.22
CA GLU A 73 7.77 -4.62 0.56
C GLU A 73 6.34 -4.42 0.05
N PHE A 74 6.17 -4.34 -1.28
CA PHE A 74 4.86 -4.24 -1.91
C PHE A 74 4.02 -5.51 -1.70
N GLU A 75 4.61 -6.70 -1.81
CA GLU A 75 3.94 -7.96 -1.53
C GLU A 75 3.44 -8.04 -0.08
N LYS A 76 4.23 -7.56 0.89
CA LYS A 76 3.79 -7.43 2.29
C LYS A 76 2.61 -6.47 2.41
N TRP A 77 2.70 -5.30 1.76
CA TRP A 77 1.61 -4.32 1.75
C TRP A 77 0.31 -4.91 1.17
N LEU A 78 0.42 -5.61 0.03
CA LEU A 78 -0.69 -6.26 -0.66
C LEU A 78 -1.26 -7.44 0.13
N GLY A 79 -0.39 -8.23 0.77
CA GLY A 79 -0.78 -9.29 1.69
C GLY A 79 -1.63 -8.77 2.85
N LEU A 80 -1.27 -7.60 3.40
CA LEU A 80 -2.11 -6.94 4.42
C LEU A 80 -3.45 -6.47 3.84
N VAL A 81 -3.50 -5.94 2.61
CA VAL A 81 -4.77 -5.59 1.93
C VAL A 81 -5.67 -6.81 1.78
N LEU A 82 -5.14 -7.94 1.30
CA LEU A 82 -5.88 -9.19 1.16
C LEU A 82 -6.35 -9.72 2.53
N HIS A 83 -5.51 -9.58 3.57
CA HIS A 83 -5.87 -9.99 4.91
C HIS A 83 -7.00 -9.14 5.50
N MET A 84 -7.03 -7.82 5.24
CA MET A 84 -8.15 -6.93 5.62
C MET A 84 -9.46 -7.33 4.92
N GLY A 85 -9.39 -7.88 3.71
CA GLY A 85 -10.56 -8.45 3.04
C GLY A 85 -11.19 -9.60 3.83
N ASN A 86 -10.36 -10.39 4.53
CA ASN A 86 -10.78 -11.51 5.38
C ASN A 86 -11.20 -11.05 6.78
N ILE A 87 -10.41 -10.18 7.42
CA ILE A 87 -10.69 -9.63 8.75
C ILE A 87 -11.01 -8.14 8.62
N ARG A 88 -12.30 -7.84 8.45
CA ARG A 88 -12.78 -6.46 8.30
C ARG A 88 -13.07 -5.84 9.66
N LEU A 89 -12.34 -4.80 10.01
CA LEU A 89 -12.63 -3.95 11.16
C LEU A 89 -13.39 -2.69 10.74
N SER A 90 -14.07 -2.04 11.69
CA SER A 90 -14.87 -0.83 11.44
C SER A 90 -14.03 0.36 10.97
N GLU A 91 -12.76 0.40 11.38
CA GLU A 91 -11.82 1.46 11.05
C GLU A 91 -10.48 0.85 10.63
N LEU A 92 -9.82 1.49 9.68
CA LEU A 92 -8.57 1.01 9.10
C LEU A 92 -7.45 0.93 10.14
N ASP A 93 -7.34 1.95 11.00
CA ASP A 93 -6.34 2.07 12.05
C ASP A 93 -6.43 0.96 13.09
N LEU A 94 -7.62 0.35 13.27
CA LEU A 94 -7.82 -0.70 14.26
C LEU A 94 -7.01 -1.97 13.95
N HIS A 95 -6.67 -2.22 12.69
CA HIS A 95 -5.82 -3.35 12.32
C HIS A 95 -4.42 -3.28 12.95
N TRP A 96 -3.95 -2.06 13.29
CA TRP A 96 -2.67 -1.83 13.98
C TRP A 96 -2.82 -1.55 15.49
N SER A 97 -4.03 -1.73 16.05
CA SER A 97 -4.31 -1.44 17.46
C SER A 97 -3.60 -2.39 18.41
N THR A 98 -3.15 -1.88 19.55
CA THR A 98 -2.70 -2.69 20.69
C THR A 98 -3.84 -3.03 21.66
N HIS A 99 -5.02 -2.45 21.45
CA HIS A 99 -6.16 -2.67 22.33
C HIS A 99 -6.59 -4.13 22.24
N ARG A 100 -6.84 -4.77 23.40
CA ARG A 100 -7.11 -6.22 23.48
C ARG A 100 -8.21 -6.72 22.55
N LEU A 101 -9.20 -5.88 22.21
CA LEU A 101 -10.32 -6.22 21.33
C LEU A 101 -9.95 -6.25 19.84
N TYR A 102 -8.87 -5.59 19.46
CA TYR A 102 -8.45 -5.39 18.06
C TYR A 102 -6.98 -5.78 17.85
N ARG A 103 -6.43 -6.58 18.77
CA ARG A 103 -5.02 -6.96 18.72
C ARG A 103 -4.85 -8.09 17.72
N ILE A 104 -4.45 -7.74 16.51
CA ILE A 104 -4.11 -8.67 15.43
C ILE A 104 -2.62 -8.47 15.10
N PRO A 105 -1.69 -9.24 15.73
CA PRO A 105 -0.26 -8.92 15.72
C PRO A 105 0.36 -8.81 14.32
N ILE A 106 -0.10 -9.65 13.38
CA ILE A 106 0.46 -9.77 12.03
C ILE A 106 0.56 -8.43 11.30
N PHE A 107 -0.39 -7.51 11.48
CA PHE A 107 -0.37 -6.20 10.83
C PHE A 107 0.86 -5.38 11.22
N ARG A 108 1.12 -5.25 12.53
CA ARG A 108 2.25 -4.48 13.07
C ARG A 108 3.59 -5.16 12.86
N GLU A 109 3.61 -6.49 12.90
CA GLU A 109 4.81 -7.30 12.69
C GLU A 109 5.24 -7.29 11.21
N THR A 110 4.28 -7.17 10.29
CA THR A 110 4.55 -7.15 8.84
C THR A 110 4.95 -5.76 8.34
N MET A 111 4.22 -4.71 8.71
CA MET A 111 4.49 -3.34 8.26
C MET A 111 3.91 -2.31 9.23
N GLY A 112 4.62 -1.22 9.51
CA GLY A 112 4.10 -0.15 10.36
C GLY A 112 2.92 0.59 9.71
N ARG A 113 1.90 0.97 10.50
CA ARG A 113 0.68 1.66 10.03
C ARG A 113 0.98 2.87 9.14
N ASP A 114 1.85 3.76 9.61
CA ASP A 114 2.19 4.99 8.88
C ASP A 114 2.80 4.70 7.50
N ARG A 115 3.62 3.64 7.35
CA ARG A 115 4.18 3.24 6.06
C ARG A 115 3.11 2.66 5.15
N TRP A 116 2.25 1.79 5.70
CA TRP A 116 1.16 1.19 4.95
C TRP A 116 0.15 2.22 4.43
N GLU A 117 -0.26 3.18 5.27
CA GLU A 117 -1.12 4.30 4.88
C GLU A 117 -0.46 5.18 3.82
N LEU A 118 0.85 5.40 3.94
CA LEU A 118 1.57 6.25 3.02
C LEU A 118 1.66 5.61 1.63
N ILE A 119 1.94 4.31 1.54
CA ILE A 119 1.87 3.56 0.27
C ILE A 119 0.45 3.65 -0.30
N LEU A 120 -0.60 3.41 0.49
CA LEU A 120 -1.99 3.54 0.03
C LEU A 120 -2.28 4.93 -0.56
N LYS A 121 -1.76 5.99 0.07
CA LYS A 121 -1.97 7.38 -0.37
C LYS A 121 -1.27 7.71 -1.69
N CYS A 122 -0.17 7.02 -1.99
CA CYS A 122 0.59 7.20 -3.22
C CYS A 122 0.30 6.13 -4.28
N LEU A 123 -0.55 5.15 -3.97
CA LEU A 123 -0.83 4.02 -4.85
C LEU A 123 -1.32 4.50 -6.22
N HIS A 124 -0.62 4.08 -7.25
CA HIS A 124 -0.88 4.50 -8.63
C HIS A 124 -0.69 3.32 -9.59
N PHE A 125 -1.45 3.32 -10.68
CA PHE A 125 -1.47 2.22 -11.65
C PHE A 125 -1.11 2.65 -13.08
N SER A 126 -1.15 3.95 -13.36
CA SER A 126 -0.86 4.54 -14.67
C SER A 126 -0.84 6.06 -14.57
N ARG A 127 0.14 6.72 -15.21
CA ARG A 127 0.27 8.18 -15.33
C ARG A 127 -1.02 8.95 -15.58
#